data_AF-A0A260YTR7-F1
#
_entry.id   AF-A0A260YTR7-F1
#
_cell.length_a   1.000
_cell.length_b   1.000
_cell.length_c   1.000
_cell.angle_alpha   90.00
_cell.angle_beta   90.00
_cell.angle_gamma   90.00
#
_symmetry.space_group_name_H-M   'P 1'
#
loop_
_entity.id
_entity.type
_entity.pdbx_description
1 polymer ?
#
loop_
_entity_poly.entity_id
_entity_poly.type
_entity_poly.pdbx_seq_one_letter_code
_entity_poly.pdbx_strand_id
1 'polypeptide(L)'
;MSVKERRKKVKKFTKIIASSVKVEDETRLQFEELTTKCSETEVDAILEPMRIFHRELLEKFEEIGGDEWPRSVIRVMREFKLESVEELREACAKAAEGEEAEWSVGKVNLELQQVQYKMKVLTECWNEEREMLGEQIRKVQREKEVAEAQVSKLEKALKQLRKTLERQERKPYGLWDETQGSRSWCEKVENWDIERNDERSRKKGGEDAFSRKTLSHSGSSEVNDMMQ
;
A
#
# COMPACT_ATOMS: atom_id res chain seq x y z
N MET A 1 -38.57 33.23 35.92
CA MET A 1 -38.77 34.60 35.37
C MET A 1 -39.38 34.45 33.99
N SER A 2 -40.49 35.11 33.70
CA SER A 2 -41.18 35.02 32.42
C SER A 2 -40.43 35.79 31.30
N VAL A 3 -40.72 35.46 30.04
CA VAL A 3 -40.21 36.19 28.86
C VAL A 3 -40.55 37.68 28.93
N LYS A 4 -41.75 38.02 29.42
CA LYS A 4 -42.22 39.41 29.58
C LYS A 4 -41.38 40.18 30.60
N GLU A 5 -41.02 39.54 31.71
CA GLU A 5 -40.14 40.13 32.73
C GLU A 5 -38.72 40.30 32.22
N ARG A 6 -38.16 39.30 31.52
CA ARG A 6 -36.84 39.41 30.87
C ARG A 6 -36.78 40.59 29.92
N ARG A 7 -37.77 40.75 29.04
CA ARG A 7 -37.89 41.90 28.13
C ARG A 7 -37.90 43.24 28.87
N LYS A 8 -38.64 43.33 29.98
CA LYS A 8 -38.67 44.55 30.80
C LYS A 8 -37.30 44.85 31.39
N LYS A 9 -36.57 43.84 31.88
CA LYS A 9 -35.23 44.03 32.43
C LYS A 9 -34.25 44.51 31.37
N VAL A 10 -34.22 43.87 30.19
CA VAL A 10 -33.37 44.30 29.06
C VAL A 10 -33.66 45.77 28.72
N LYS A 11 -34.93 46.13 28.51
CA LYS A 11 -35.30 47.52 28.18
C LYS A 11 -34.88 48.52 29.26
N LYS A 12 -35.00 48.17 30.54
CA LYS A 12 -34.58 49.03 31.66
C LYS A 12 -33.06 49.19 31.68
N PHE A 13 -32.32 48.11 31.45
CA PHE A 13 -30.86 48.13 31.41
C PHE A 13 -30.35 48.99 30.25
N THR A 14 -30.85 48.80 29.03
CA THR A 14 -30.51 49.65 27.88
C THR A 14 -30.81 51.13 28.14
N LYS A 15 -31.94 51.41 28.82
CA LYS A 15 -32.28 52.78 29.21
C LYS A 15 -31.27 53.37 30.22
N ILE A 16 -30.79 52.57 31.18
CA ILE A 16 -29.78 52.98 32.15
C ILE A 16 -28.47 53.33 31.44
N ILE A 17 -28.00 52.44 30.55
CA ILE A 17 -26.78 52.69 29.74
C ILE A 17 -26.93 53.97 28.91
N ALA A 18 -28.05 54.14 28.20
CA ALA A 18 -28.29 55.36 27.43
C ALA A 18 -28.41 56.63 28.31
N SER A 19 -28.83 56.50 29.56
CA SER A 19 -28.96 57.62 30.50
C SER A 19 -27.67 57.94 31.26
N SER A 20 -26.68 57.04 31.28
CA SER A 20 -25.46 57.26 32.06
C SER A 20 -24.66 58.46 31.53
N VAL A 21 -24.64 58.66 30.21
CA VAL A 21 -24.06 59.85 29.57
C VAL A 21 -24.67 61.15 30.10
N LYS A 22 -25.98 61.15 30.38
CA LYS A 22 -26.67 62.34 30.89
C LYS A 22 -26.27 62.70 32.32
N VAL A 23 -25.75 61.73 33.09
CA VAL A 23 -25.30 61.98 34.47
C VAL A 23 -24.09 62.90 34.47
N GLU A 24 -23.19 62.75 33.50
CA GLU A 24 -22.06 63.68 33.32
C GLU A 24 -22.56 65.10 33.03
N ASP A 25 -23.47 65.25 32.08
CA ASP A 25 -24.03 66.55 31.70
C ASP A 25 -24.78 67.22 32.86
N GLU A 26 -25.58 66.46 33.61
CA GLU A 26 -26.32 66.95 34.78
C GLU A 26 -25.36 67.38 35.89
N THR A 27 -24.31 66.61 36.14
CA THR A 27 -23.30 66.93 37.16
C THR A 27 -22.54 68.21 36.78
N ARG A 28 -22.22 68.37 35.49
CA ARG A 28 -21.60 69.60 34.97
C ARG A 28 -22.51 70.82 35.18
N LEU A 29 -23.81 70.71 34.87
CA LEU A 29 -24.79 71.77 35.12
C LEU A 29 -24.89 72.14 36.60
N GLN A 30 -24.81 71.17 37.51
CA GLN A 30 -24.80 71.44 38.95
C GLN A 30 -23.55 72.25 39.38
N PHE A 31 -22.39 71.99 38.79
CA PHE A 31 -21.19 72.81 39.03
C PHE A 31 -21.33 74.23 38.49
N GLU A 32 -21.98 74.40 37.33
CA GLU A 32 -22.29 75.71 36.73
C GLU A 32 -23.32 76.50 37.56
N GLU A 33 -24.31 75.83 38.18
CA GLU A 33 -25.32 76.48 39.03
C GLU A 33 -24.76 76.87 40.41
N LEU A 34 -23.85 76.07 40.97
CA LEU A 34 -23.20 76.33 42.27
C LEU A 34 -22.05 77.35 42.21
N THR A 35 -21.95 78.10 41.10
CA THR A 35 -20.89 79.03 40.67
C THR A 35 -20.41 80.04 41.73
N THR A 36 -19.57 79.60 42.68
CA THR A 36 -18.66 80.49 43.44
C THR A 36 -17.35 79.86 43.93
N LYS A 37 -17.09 78.54 43.80
CA LYS A 37 -15.94 77.90 44.47
C LYS A 37 -15.04 76.95 43.68
N CYS A 38 -15.48 76.41 42.54
CA CYS A 38 -14.67 75.45 41.77
C CYS A 38 -14.17 76.09 40.47
N SER A 39 -12.86 75.98 40.24
CA SER A 39 -12.22 76.25 38.95
C SER A 39 -12.60 75.18 37.93
N GLU A 40 -12.51 75.52 36.63
CA GLU A 40 -12.76 74.57 35.54
C GLU A 40 -11.89 73.31 35.63
N THR A 41 -10.63 73.46 36.07
CA THR A 41 -9.71 72.34 36.31
C THR A 41 -10.15 71.41 37.44
N GLU A 42 -10.81 71.93 38.49
CA GLU A 42 -11.34 71.10 39.58
C GLU A 42 -12.62 70.38 39.16
N VAL A 43 -13.47 71.04 38.37
CA VAL A 43 -14.67 70.42 37.79
C VAL A 43 -14.27 69.28 36.86
N ASP A 44 -13.31 69.51 35.96
CA ASP A 44 -12.81 68.47 35.07
C ASP A 44 -12.16 67.31 35.83
N ALA A 45 -11.39 67.58 36.89
CA ALA A 45 -10.80 66.51 37.71
C ALA A 45 -11.86 65.60 38.37
N ILE A 46 -13.06 66.13 38.64
CA ILE A 46 -14.19 65.36 39.19
C ILE A 46 -14.97 64.63 38.09
N LEU A 47 -15.15 65.25 36.92
CA LEU A 47 -15.89 64.66 35.80
C LEU A 47 -15.09 63.61 35.03
N GLU A 48 -13.76 63.69 35.01
CA GLU A 48 -12.90 62.79 34.22
C GLU A 48 -13.08 61.30 34.59
N PRO A 49 -13.13 60.90 35.87
CA PRO A 49 -13.47 59.51 36.23
C PRO A 49 -14.83 59.06 35.72
N MET A 50 -15.83 59.96 35.69
CA MET A 50 -17.16 59.65 35.17
C MET A 50 -17.11 59.44 33.66
N ARG A 51 -16.41 60.31 32.92
CA ARG A 51 -16.19 60.17 31.47
C ARG A 51 -15.55 58.83 31.12
N ILE A 52 -14.50 58.45 31.86
CA ILE A 52 -13.80 57.17 31.67
C ILE A 52 -14.75 56.01 31.93
N PHE A 53 -15.45 56.02 33.07
CA PHE A 53 -16.40 54.96 33.43
C PHE A 53 -17.52 54.81 32.39
N HIS A 54 -18.11 55.91 31.93
CA HIS A 54 -19.18 55.87 30.93
C HIS A 54 -18.69 55.34 29.58
N ARG A 55 -17.49 55.74 29.16
CA ARG A 55 -16.86 55.26 27.93
C ARG A 55 -16.62 53.76 28.00
N GLU A 56 -15.99 53.28 29.07
CA GLU A 56 -15.73 51.85 29.27
C GLU A 56 -17.03 51.04 29.37
N LEU A 57 -18.02 51.57 30.09
CA LEU A 57 -19.34 50.92 30.23
C LEU A 57 -20.03 50.79 28.87
N LEU A 58 -20.01 51.84 28.05
CA LEU A 58 -20.61 51.83 26.72
C LEU A 58 -19.83 50.91 25.77
N GLU A 59 -18.50 50.98 25.77
CA GLU A 59 -17.64 50.12 24.96
C GLU A 59 -17.90 48.64 25.29
N LYS A 60 -17.92 48.28 26.57
CA LYS A 60 -18.23 46.91 27.01
C LYS A 60 -19.65 46.49 26.66
N PHE A 61 -20.61 47.41 26.72
CA PHE A 61 -22.00 47.12 26.33
C PHE A 61 -22.11 46.85 24.83
N GLU A 62 -21.44 47.61 23.98
CA GLU A 62 -21.40 47.38 22.53
C GLU A 62 -20.57 46.15 22.16
N GLU A 63 -19.46 45.88 22.87
CA GLU A 63 -18.62 44.68 22.69
C GLU A 63 -19.43 43.38 22.86
N ILE A 64 -20.37 43.37 23.80
CA ILE A 64 -21.29 42.22 24.01
C ILE A 64 -22.52 42.24 23.07
N GLY A 65 -22.56 43.14 22.09
CA GLY A 65 -23.66 43.27 21.12
C GLY A 65 -24.88 44.03 21.65
N GLY A 66 -24.68 44.89 22.66
CA GLY A 66 -25.70 45.75 23.24
C GLY A 66 -26.91 44.97 23.76
N ASP A 67 -28.10 45.35 23.30
CA ASP A 67 -29.33 44.64 23.60
C ASP A 67 -29.88 43.78 22.45
N GLU A 68 -29.13 43.66 21.35
CA GLU A 68 -29.53 42.85 20.20
C GLU A 68 -29.56 41.36 20.53
N TRP A 69 -28.51 40.86 21.20
CA TRP A 69 -28.42 39.46 21.60
C TRP A 69 -29.56 39.07 22.57
N PRO A 70 -29.78 39.77 23.70
CA PRO A 70 -30.93 39.51 24.57
C PRO A 70 -32.29 39.62 23.86
N ARG A 71 -32.46 40.56 22.93
CA ARG A 71 -33.70 40.70 22.14
C ARG A 71 -33.93 39.51 21.21
N SER A 72 -32.87 39.03 20.55
CA SER A 72 -32.92 37.89 19.65
C SER A 72 -33.26 36.61 20.40
N VAL A 73 -32.63 36.37 21.55
CA VAL A 73 -32.97 35.24 22.43
C VAL A 73 -34.43 35.31 22.87
N ILE A 74 -34.92 36.49 23.30
CA ILE A 74 -36.33 36.67 23.69
C ILE A 74 -37.29 36.41 22.52
N ARG A 75 -36.91 36.78 21.29
CA ARG A 75 -37.70 36.51 20.08
C ARG A 75 -37.81 35.00 19.83
N VAL A 76 -36.69 34.29 19.86
CA VAL A 76 -36.66 32.82 19.72
C VAL A 76 -37.51 32.17 20.81
N MET A 77 -37.32 32.52 22.08
CA MET A 77 -38.15 31.99 23.17
C MET A 77 -39.64 32.22 22.93
N ARG A 78 -40.03 33.36 22.36
CA ARG A 78 -41.43 33.66 22.04
C ARG A 78 -41.97 32.81 20.89
N GLU A 79 -41.19 32.65 19.82
CA GLU A 79 -41.57 31.86 18.64
C GLU A 79 -41.76 30.39 19.00
N PHE A 80 -40.87 29.85 19.83
CA PHE A 80 -40.91 28.47 20.30
C PHE A 80 -41.80 28.27 21.56
N LYS A 81 -42.47 29.34 22.04
CA LYS A 81 -43.33 29.30 23.23
C LYS A 81 -42.63 28.72 24.47
N LEU A 82 -41.41 29.20 24.71
CA LEU A 82 -40.57 28.81 25.83
C LEU A 82 -40.62 29.89 26.92
N GLU A 83 -40.85 29.46 28.15
CA GLU A 83 -40.96 30.35 29.31
C GLU A 83 -39.63 30.43 30.08
N SER A 84 -38.76 29.42 29.96
CA SER A 84 -37.50 29.31 30.69
C SER A 84 -36.27 29.24 29.79
N VAL A 85 -35.10 29.62 30.31
CA VAL A 85 -33.83 29.53 29.56
C VAL A 85 -33.38 28.06 29.52
N GLU A 86 -33.80 27.29 30.51
CA GLU A 86 -33.60 25.86 30.63
C GLU A 86 -34.31 25.13 29.48
N GLU A 87 -35.59 25.45 29.21
CA GLU A 87 -36.33 24.95 28.04
C GLU A 87 -35.65 25.33 26.72
N LEU A 88 -35.11 26.55 26.61
CA LEU A 88 -34.36 26.98 25.43
C LEU A 88 -33.08 26.15 25.25
N ARG A 89 -32.33 25.91 26.33
CA ARG A 89 -31.13 25.06 26.28
C ARG A 89 -31.47 23.63 25.88
N GLU A 90 -32.54 23.06 26.45
CA GLU A 90 -32.99 21.71 26.11
C GLU A 90 -33.44 21.61 24.64
N ALA A 91 -34.19 22.60 24.15
CA ALA A 91 -34.60 22.65 22.74
C ALA A 91 -33.40 22.75 21.80
N CYS A 92 -32.39 23.57 22.15
CA CYS A 92 -31.14 23.65 21.39
C CYS A 92 -30.35 22.34 21.43
N ALA A 93 -30.26 21.67 22.57
CA ALA A 93 -29.56 20.39 22.70
C ALA A 93 -30.23 19.30 21.86
N LYS A 94 -31.56 19.19 21.91
CA LYS A 94 -32.31 18.24 21.08
C LYS A 94 -32.19 18.52 19.58
N ALA A 95 -32.16 19.79 19.18
CA ALA A 95 -31.94 20.17 17.79
C ALA A 95 -30.52 19.78 17.32
N ALA A 96 -29.51 20.00 18.15
CA ALA A 96 -28.13 19.63 17.86
C ALA A 96 -27.95 18.10 17.73
N GLU A 97 -28.58 17.32 18.60
CA GLU A 97 -28.58 15.85 18.51
C GLU A 97 -29.24 15.34 17.21
N GLY A 98 -30.30 16.00 16.75
CA GLY A 98 -30.97 15.68 15.48
C GLY A 98 -30.11 15.99 14.25
N GLU A 99 -29.46 17.15 14.21
CA GLU A 99 -28.58 17.54 13.08
C GLU A 99 -27.29 16.72 13.06
N GLU A 100 -26.71 16.39 14.22
CA GLU A 100 -25.51 15.56 14.30
C GLU A 100 -25.78 14.13 13.81
N ALA A 101 -26.97 13.59 14.11
CA ALA A 101 -27.40 12.29 13.60
C ALA A 101 -27.59 12.29 12.06
N GLU A 102 -28.25 13.32 11.50
CA GLU A 102 -28.46 13.41 10.05
C GLU A 102 -27.15 13.66 9.28
N TRP A 103 -26.28 14.54 9.78
CA TRP A 103 -24.97 14.82 9.17
C TRP A 103 -24.04 13.61 9.23
N SER A 104 -24.08 12.86 10.34
CA SER A 104 -23.29 11.62 10.51
C SER A 104 -23.74 10.51 9.55
N VAL A 105 -25.04 10.32 9.37
CA VAL A 105 -25.57 9.31 8.43
C VAL A 105 -25.24 9.68 6.98
N GLY A 106 -25.38 10.96 6.61
CA GLY A 106 -25.03 11.44 5.27
C GLY A 106 -23.54 11.29 4.93
N LYS A 107 -22.67 11.62 5.88
CA LYS A 107 -21.21 11.49 5.73
C LYS A 107 -20.77 10.03 5.62
N VAL A 108 -21.29 9.15 6.47
CA VAL A 108 -20.97 7.71 6.43
C VAL A 108 -21.45 7.09 5.11
N ASN A 109 -22.60 7.50 4.58
CA ASN A 109 -23.10 6.99 3.29
C ASN A 109 -22.20 7.41 2.11
N LEU A 110 -21.70 8.65 2.11
CA LEU A 110 -20.79 9.14 1.07
C LEU A 110 -19.42 8.44 1.13
N GLU A 111 -18.88 8.26 2.34
CA GLU A 111 -17.62 7.52 2.56
C GLU A 111 -17.77 6.06 2.15
N LEU A 112 -18.89 5.41 2.46
CA LEU A 112 -19.18 4.04 2.06
C LEU A 112 -19.23 3.90 0.53
N GLN A 113 -19.90 4.82 -0.17
CA GLN A 113 -19.93 4.84 -1.64
C GLN A 113 -18.53 5.02 -2.24
N GLN A 114 -17.72 5.90 -1.66
CA GLN A 114 -16.35 6.13 -2.13
C GLN A 114 -15.46 4.90 -1.92
N VAL A 115 -15.58 4.23 -0.77
CA VAL A 115 -14.86 2.98 -0.48
C VAL A 115 -15.31 1.87 -1.42
N GLN A 116 -16.61 1.71 -1.65
CA GLN A 116 -17.13 0.72 -2.60
C GLN A 116 -16.64 0.97 -4.02
N TYR A 117 -16.61 2.22 -4.48
CA TYR A 117 -16.06 2.58 -5.79
C TYR A 117 -14.58 2.24 -5.88
N LYS A 118 -13.77 2.64 -4.90
CA LYS A 118 -12.34 2.32 -4.85
C LYS A 118 -12.10 0.82 -4.85
N MET A 119 -12.89 0.06 -4.10
CA MET A 119 -12.80 -1.39 -4.03
C MET A 119 -13.11 -2.06 -5.38
N LYS A 120 -14.11 -1.58 -6.12
CA LYS A 120 -14.39 -2.06 -7.48
C LYS A 120 -13.22 -1.81 -8.43
N VAL A 121 -12.73 -0.58 -8.49
CA VAL A 121 -11.61 -0.20 -9.36
C VAL A 121 -10.37 -1.05 -9.05
N LEU A 122 -10.02 -1.22 -7.77
CA LEU A 122 -8.88 -2.05 -7.38
C LEU A 122 -9.08 -3.53 -7.76
N THR A 123 -10.30 -4.04 -7.64
CA THR A 123 -10.64 -5.41 -8.04
C THR A 123 -10.48 -5.60 -9.55
N GLU A 124 -10.91 -4.63 -10.35
CA GLU A 124 -10.75 -4.62 -11.80
C GLU A 124 -9.27 -4.58 -12.19
N CYS A 125 -8.48 -3.63 -11.66
CA CYS A 125 -7.05 -3.54 -11.93
C CYS A 125 -6.29 -4.81 -11.54
N TRP A 126 -6.61 -5.41 -10.39
CA TRP A 126 -6.01 -6.67 -9.96
C TRP A 126 -6.32 -7.82 -10.91
N ASN A 127 -7.56 -7.91 -11.41
CA ASN A 127 -7.93 -8.95 -12.37
C ASN A 127 -7.20 -8.77 -13.71
N GLU A 128 -7.07 -7.54 -14.20
CA GLU A 128 -6.32 -7.24 -15.43
C GLU A 128 -4.84 -7.62 -15.30
N GLU A 129 -4.19 -7.22 -14.20
CA GLU A 129 -2.79 -7.57 -13.95
C GLU A 129 -2.59 -9.08 -13.82
N ARG A 130 -3.50 -9.77 -13.13
CA ARG A 130 -3.48 -11.24 -13.01
C ARG A 130 -3.61 -11.93 -14.37
N GLU A 131 -4.50 -11.46 -15.25
CA GLU A 131 -4.64 -12.01 -16.61
C GLU A 131 -3.38 -11.78 -17.45
N MET A 132 -2.83 -10.56 -17.42
CA MET A 132 -1.60 -10.21 -18.14
C MET A 132 -0.42 -11.09 -17.71
N LEU A 133 -0.24 -11.29 -16.39
CA LEU A 133 0.78 -12.18 -15.88
C LEU A 133 0.52 -13.64 -16.28
N GLY A 134 -0.74 -14.09 -16.25
CA GLY A 134 -1.13 -15.41 -16.73
C GLY A 134 -0.84 -15.65 -18.21
N GLU A 135 -1.00 -14.65 -19.06
CA GLU A 135 -0.61 -14.70 -20.47
C GLU A 135 0.91 -14.77 -20.67
N GLN A 136 1.67 -13.98 -19.90
CA GLN A 136 3.14 -14.01 -19.95
C GLN A 136 3.68 -15.39 -19.52
N ILE A 137 3.15 -15.97 -18.45
CA ILE A 137 3.51 -17.32 -17.99
C ILE A 137 3.25 -18.34 -19.11
N ARG A 138 2.07 -18.30 -19.75
CA ARG A 138 1.74 -19.19 -20.87
C ARG A 138 2.68 -19.01 -22.06
N LYS A 139 3.12 -17.79 -22.35
CA LYS A 139 4.09 -17.51 -23.42
C LYS A 139 5.46 -18.11 -23.12
N VAL A 140 5.99 -17.84 -21.92
CA VAL A 140 7.28 -18.35 -21.47
C VAL A 140 7.27 -19.88 -21.43
N GLN A 141 6.17 -20.48 -20.99
CA GLN A 141 6.01 -21.94 -20.96
C GLN A 141 6.11 -22.56 -22.37
N ARG A 142 5.46 -21.95 -23.37
CA ARG A 142 5.59 -22.39 -24.78
C ARG A 142 7.01 -22.25 -25.32
N GLU A 143 7.67 -21.13 -25.02
CA GLU A 143 9.07 -20.91 -25.45
C GLU A 143 10.02 -21.93 -24.82
N LYS A 144 9.82 -22.24 -23.54
CA LYS A 144 10.55 -23.29 -22.82
C LYS A 144 10.37 -24.65 -23.49
N GLU A 145 9.14 -25.06 -23.81
CA GLU A 145 8.86 -26.34 -24.47
C GLU A 145 9.55 -26.45 -25.84
N VAL A 146 9.58 -25.37 -26.61
CA VAL A 146 10.31 -25.30 -27.89
C VAL A 146 11.82 -25.45 -27.68
N ALA A 147 12.38 -24.75 -26.69
CA ALA A 147 13.79 -24.83 -26.36
C ALA A 147 14.17 -26.25 -25.87
N GLU A 148 13.36 -26.88 -25.03
CA GLU A 148 13.56 -28.26 -24.56
C GLU A 148 13.52 -29.26 -25.73
N ALA A 149 12.59 -29.09 -26.66
CA ALA A 149 12.53 -29.92 -27.86
C ALA A 149 13.78 -29.76 -28.75
N GLN A 150 14.32 -28.54 -28.87
CA GLN A 150 15.57 -28.27 -29.59
C GLN A 150 16.78 -28.89 -28.88
N VAL A 151 16.89 -28.72 -27.56
CA VAL A 151 17.95 -29.33 -26.75
C VAL A 151 17.91 -30.85 -26.89
N SER A 152 16.74 -31.48 -26.78
CA SER A 152 16.58 -32.92 -26.96
C SER A 152 17.06 -33.41 -28.35
N LYS A 153 16.81 -32.64 -29.41
CA LYS A 153 17.31 -32.94 -30.76
C LYS A 153 18.83 -32.85 -30.83
N LEU A 154 19.41 -31.78 -30.30
CA LEU A 154 20.86 -31.56 -30.27
C LEU A 154 21.59 -32.61 -29.43
N GLU A 155 21.04 -32.99 -28.27
CA GLU A 155 21.57 -34.06 -27.44
C GLU A 155 21.61 -35.41 -28.16
N LYS A 156 20.55 -35.75 -28.90
CA LYS A 156 20.50 -36.96 -29.73
C LYS A 156 21.59 -36.90 -30.82
N ALA A 157 21.74 -35.76 -31.50
CA ALA A 157 22.78 -35.58 -32.52
C ALA A 157 24.20 -35.70 -31.93
N LEU A 158 24.46 -35.07 -30.78
CA LEU A 158 25.74 -35.17 -30.05
C LEU A 158 26.04 -36.61 -29.64
N LYS A 159 25.05 -37.36 -29.13
CA LYS A 159 25.21 -38.78 -28.80
C LYS A 159 25.59 -39.61 -30.03
N GLN A 160 25.03 -39.32 -31.21
CA GLN A 160 25.41 -40.00 -32.45
C GLN A 160 26.83 -39.64 -32.89
N LEU A 161 27.20 -38.35 -32.85
CA LEU A 161 28.55 -37.89 -33.20
C LEU A 161 29.63 -38.49 -32.29
N ARG A 162 29.37 -38.56 -30.98
CA ARG A 162 30.27 -39.24 -30.03
C ARG A 162 30.46 -40.72 -30.38
N LYS A 163 29.37 -41.43 -30.70
CA LYS A 163 29.45 -42.83 -31.15
C LYS A 163 30.24 -42.97 -32.45
N THR A 164 30.11 -42.04 -33.40
CA THR A 164 30.90 -42.09 -34.65
C THR A 164 32.37 -41.77 -34.42
N LEU A 165 32.70 -40.80 -33.56
CA LEU A 165 34.08 -40.48 -33.18
C LEU A 165 34.73 -41.67 -32.48
N GLU A 166 34.06 -42.25 -31.48
CA GLU A 166 34.52 -43.46 -30.79
C GLU A 166 34.72 -44.64 -31.75
N ARG A 167 33.89 -44.78 -32.80
CA ARG A 167 34.08 -45.79 -33.84
C ARG A 167 35.28 -45.50 -34.73
N GLN A 168 35.56 -44.23 -34.99
CA GLN A 168 36.73 -43.79 -35.78
C GLN A 168 38.02 -43.96 -34.98
N GLU A 169 38.01 -43.66 -33.67
CA GLU A 169 39.13 -43.92 -32.75
C GLU A 169 39.35 -45.41 -32.50
N ARG A 170 38.28 -46.23 -32.51
CA ARG A 170 38.36 -47.69 -32.48
C ARG A 170 38.72 -48.33 -33.82
N LYS A 171 38.78 -47.59 -34.94
CA LYS A 171 39.44 -48.11 -36.15
C LYS A 171 40.92 -48.21 -35.80
N PRO A 172 41.54 -49.40 -35.81
CA PRO A 172 42.97 -49.49 -35.57
C PRO A 172 43.67 -48.61 -36.61
N TYR A 173 44.60 -47.80 -36.12
CA TYR A 173 45.60 -47.12 -36.93
C TYR A 173 46.31 -48.20 -37.76
N GLY A 174 45.80 -48.48 -38.97
CA GLY A 174 46.31 -49.49 -39.89
C GLY A 174 47.61 -49.02 -40.55
N LEU A 175 48.55 -48.56 -39.74
CA LEU A 175 49.82 -47.97 -40.15
C LEU A 175 50.89 -48.14 -39.04
N TRP A 176 50.94 -49.31 -38.40
CA TRP A 176 52.10 -49.74 -37.58
C TRP A 176 52.29 -51.26 -37.58
N ASP A 177 52.20 -51.91 -38.76
CA ASP A 177 52.67 -53.30 -38.87
C ASP A 177 53.35 -53.64 -40.21
N GLU A 178 53.92 -52.65 -40.89
CA GLU A 178 54.75 -52.90 -42.09
C GLU A 178 56.22 -53.21 -41.74
N THR A 179 56.63 -52.96 -40.49
CA THR A 179 58.04 -53.12 -40.08
C THR A 179 58.35 -54.47 -39.43
N GLN A 180 57.35 -55.25 -38.98
CA GLN A 180 57.58 -56.65 -38.55
C GLN A 180 57.29 -57.67 -39.65
N GLY A 181 56.34 -57.42 -40.55
CA GLY A 181 56.05 -58.29 -41.69
C GLY A 181 57.20 -58.43 -42.69
N SER A 182 58.01 -57.38 -42.86
CA SER A 182 59.10 -57.32 -43.85
C SER A 182 60.32 -58.17 -43.49
N ARG A 183 60.54 -58.53 -42.22
CA ARG A 183 61.58 -59.50 -41.85
C ARG A 183 61.14 -60.95 -42.07
N SER A 184 59.87 -61.28 -41.82
CA SER A 184 59.37 -62.65 -42.00
C SER A 184 59.14 -63.03 -43.46
N TRP A 185 58.91 -62.05 -44.36
CA TRP A 185 58.72 -62.33 -45.79
C TRP A 185 60.02 -62.71 -46.50
N CYS A 186 61.16 -62.10 -46.16
CA CYS A 186 62.45 -62.50 -46.75
C CYS A 186 62.93 -63.88 -46.27
N GLU A 187 62.62 -64.27 -45.02
CA GLU A 187 62.99 -65.58 -44.47
C GLU A 187 62.07 -66.70 -44.99
N LYS A 188 60.82 -66.37 -45.34
CA LYS A 188 59.84 -67.34 -45.87
C LYS A 188 60.01 -67.63 -47.36
N VAL A 189 60.66 -66.75 -48.12
CA VAL A 189 60.95 -66.97 -49.55
C VAL A 189 62.16 -67.91 -49.75
N GLU A 190 63.14 -67.94 -48.83
CA GLU A 190 64.24 -68.91 -48.87
C GLU A 190 63.81 -70.31 -48.39
N ASN A 191 62.79 -70.43 -47.53
CA ASN A 191 62.33 -71.72 -47.01
C ASN A 191 61.43 -72.51 -48.00
N TRP A 192 60.88 -71.87 -49.03
CA TRP A 192 60.05 -72.53 -50.05
C TRP A 192 60.86 -73.44 -50.99
N ASP A 193 62.18 -73.23 -51.10
CA ASP A 193 63.06 -74.10 -51.91
C ASP A 193 63.63 -75.29 -51.11
N ILE A 194 63.40 -75.37 -49.79
CA ILE A 194 63.88 -76.48 -48.93
C ILE A 194 62.72 -77.43 -48.55
N GLU A 195 61.50 -76.93 -48.39
CA GLU A 195 60.33 -77.72 -47.93
C GLU A 195 59.70 -78.67 -48.98
N ARG A 196 60.38 -78.95 -50.10
CA ARG A 196 60.02 -80.07 -51.00
C ARG A 196 60.66 -81.41 -50.59
N ASN A 197 61.62 -81.39 -49.65
CA ASN A 197 62.21 -82.60 -49.08
C ASN A 197 62.12 -82.53 -47.55
N ASP A 198 61.01 -83.02 -46.98
CA ASP A 198 61.00 -83.79 -45.73
C ASP A 198 59.55 -84.11 -45.31
N GLU A 199 58.87 -84.76 -46.25
CA GLU A 199 57.85 -85.72 -45.91
C GLU A 199 58.49 -86.79 -45.02
N ARG A 200 58.25 -86.73 -43.69
CA ARG A 200 58.25 -87.86 -42.72
C ARG A 200 58.52 -87.38 -41.28
N SER A 201 57.46 -87.21 -40.48
CA SER A 201 57.27 -87.91 -39.18
C SER A 201 56.39 -87.18 -38.16
N ARG A 202 55.26 -87.84 -37.84
CA ARG A 202 54.76 -88.21 -36.49
C ARG A 202 54.44 -87.13 -35.41
N LYS A 203 53.12 -86.97 -35.18
CA LYS A 203 52.30 -87.52 -34.05
C LYS A 203 52.62 -87.11 -32.58
N LYS A 204 51.66 -86.40 -31.94
CA LYS A 204 51.17 -86.38 -30.51
C LYS A 204 50.84 -84.91 -30.13
N GLY A 205 49.81 -84.54 -29.37
CA GLY A 205 48.76 -85.23 -28.59
C GLY A 205 48.23 -84.29 -27.48
N GLY A 206 46.95 -84.43 -27.08
CA GLY A 206 46.27 -83.98 -25.80
C GLY A 206 46.30 -82.49 -25.41
N GLU A 207 45.21 -81.78 -25.08
CA GLU A 207 44.08 -81.96 -24.14
C GLU A 207 44.12 -80.85 -23.05
N ASP A 208 42.92 -80.46 -22.59
CA ASP A 208 42.59 -79.70 -21.35
C ASP A 208 42.85 -78.17 -21.29
N ALA A 209 42.10 -77.34 -20.56
CA ALA A 209 40.80 -77.43 -19.87
C ALA A 209 40.35 -76.01 -19.41
N PHE A 210 39.03 -75.81 -19.38
CA PHE A 210 38.17 -75.13 -18.39
C PHE A 210 38.64 -73.97 -17.47
N SER A 211 37.64 -73.08 -17.21
CA SER A 211 37.42 -72.16 -16.04
C SER A 211 37.69 -70.67 -16.32
N ARG A 212 36.94 -69.67 -15.84
CA ARG A 212 35.74 -69.55 -14.97
C ARG A 212 35.33 -68.06 -14.94
N LYS A 213 34.01 -67.80 -14.79
CA LYS A 213 33.31 -66.78 -13.94
C LYS A 213 33.69 -65.29 -14.09
N THR A 214 32.86 -64.26 -13.86
CA THR A 214 31.73 -63.93 -12.95
C THR A 214 30.87 -62.82 -13.59
N LEU A 215 29.53 -62.80 -13.48
CA LEU A 215 28.70 -62.07 -12.47
C LEU A 215 28.94 -60.54 -12.49
N SER A 216 28.00 -59.60 -12.65
CA SER A 216 26.62 -59.44 -12.13
C SER A 216 25.87 -58.38 -12.97
N HIS A 217 24.60 -58.55 -13.38
CA HIS A 217 23.33 -58.12 -12.73
C HIS A 217 23.25 -56.59 -12.47
N SER A 218 22.51 -55.82 -13.28
CA SER A 218 21.07 -55.42 -13.13
C SER A 218 20.80 -54.64 -11.84
N GLY A 219 20.07 -53.52 -11.80
CA GLY A 219 19.25 -52.80 -12.77
C GLY A 219 18.33 -51.83 -12.02
N SER A 220 17.63 -50.96 -12.78
CA SER A 220 16.33 -50.31 -12.46
C SER A 220 16.27 -49.36 -11.24
N SER A 221 15.44 -48.32 -11.13
CA SER A 221 14.53 -47.54 -11.98
C SER A 221 13.76 -46.63 -10.99
N GLU A 222 13.36 -45.41 -11.38
CA GLU A 222 12.04 -44.79 -11.06
C GLU A 222 11.69 -44.51 -9.56
N VAL A 223 10.92 -43.51 -9.08
CA VAL A 223 9.90 -42.56 -9.58
C VAL A 223 9.89 -41.33 -8.65
N ASN A 224 9.37 -40.22 -9.18
CA ASN A 224 8.91 -38.96 -8.57
C ASN A 224 7.69 -39.07 -7.60
N ASP A 225 7.40 -37.93 -6.94
CA ASP A 225 6.13 -37.42 -6.37
C ASP A 225 5.61 -38.06 -5.06
N MET A 226 4.94 -37.35 -4.13
CA MET A 226 4.11 -36.13 -4.24
C MET A 226 3.93 -35.47 -2.86
N MET A 227 3.69 -34.15 -2.86
CA MET A 227 3.12 -33.37 -1.75
C MET A 227 1.67 -33.75 -1.46
N GLN A 228 1.28 -33.79 -0.18
CA GLN A 228 0.01 -33.32 0.38
C GLN A 228 0.26 -32.77 1.78
#